data_AF-A0A151IXD6-F1
#
_entry.id   AF-A0A151IXD6-F1
#
_cell.length_a   1.000
_cell.length_b   1.000
_cell.length_c   1.000
_cell.angle_alpha   90.00
_cell.angle_beta   90.00
_cell.angle_gamma   90.00
#
_symmetry.space_group_name_H-M   'P 1'
#
loop_
_entity.id
_entity.type
_entity.pdbx_description
1 polymer ?
#
loop_
_entity_poly.entity_id
_entity_poly.type
_entity_poly.pdbx_seq_one_letter_code
_entity_poly.pdbx_strand_id
1 'polypeptide(L)'
;MSYVEIAIDDTRGNRIVLLHIMWMALIEKKRTTIQRLVQSSTPSKVMILDLVIKFVEIRDVDNVKLSLCDKCMYMKPSTILFMLELDTMFRAHIFRFAPIYKLYKR
;
A
#
# COMPACT_ATOMS: atom_id res chain seq x y z
N MET A 1 -13.75 -22.37 -3.24
CA MET A 1 -12.43 -21.72 -3.06
C MET A 1 -12.66 -20.38 -2.38
N SER A 2 -11.96 -20.10 -1.29
CA SER A 2 -11.92 -18.78 -0.66
C SER A 2 -10.74 -17.98 -1.23
N TYR A 3 -10.93 -16.69 -1.50
CA TYR A 3 -9.84 -15.79 -1.89
C TYR A 3 -9.68 -14.67 -0.85
N VAL A 4 -8.46 -14.15 -0.72
CA VAL A 4 -8.15 -13.04 0.18
C VAL A 4 -7.79 -11.82 -0.66
N GLU A 5 -8.43 -10.71 -0.34
CA GLU A 5 -8.17 -9.39 -0.92
C GLU A 5 -7.79 -8.41 0.19
N ILE A 6 -6.92 -7.47 -0.14
CA ILE A 6 -6.49 -6.40 0.76
C ILE A 6 -6.96 -5.08 0.15
N ALA A 7 -7.89 -4.41 0.82
CA ALA A 7 -8.32 -3.07 0.44
C ALA A 7 -7.45 -2.02 1.14
N ILE A 8 -6.94 -1.06 0.36
CA ILE A 8 -6.29 0.14 0.86
C ILE A 8 -7.18 1.31 0.51
N ASP A 9 -7.70 1.95 1.55
CA ASP A 9 -8.69 3.02 1.45
C ASP A 9 -8.17 4.30 2.11
N ASP A 10 -8.55 5.46 1.58
CA ASP A 10 -8.29 6.76 2.21
C ASP A 10 -9.57 7.46 2.70
N THR A 11 -9.40 8.57 3.42
CA THR A 11 -10.51 9.37 3.97
C THR A 11 -11.34 10.10 2.92
N ARG A 12 -10.89 10.10 1.66
CA ARG A 12 -11.54 10.77 0.52
C ARG A 12 -12.35 9.79 -0.33
N GLY A 13 -12.37 8.50 0.05
CA GLY A 13 -13.09 7.45 -0.67
C GLY A 13 -12.29 6.83 -1.81
N ASN A 14 -10.99 7.11 -1.94
CA ASN A 14 -10.14 6.37 -2.88
C ASN A 14 -9.88 4.98 -2.32
N ARG A 15 -10.03 3.96 -3.17
CA ARG A 15 -9.90 2.55 -2.80
C ARG A 15 -9.13 1.78 -3.86
N ILE A 16 -8.05 1.12 -3.45
CA ILE A 16 -7.32 0.15 -4.26
C ILE A 16 -7.47 -1.23 -3.62
N VAL A 17 -7.89 -2.22 -4.41
CA VAL A 17 -8.00 -3.61 -3.96
C VAL A 17 -6.82 -4.40 -4.53
N LEU A 18 -5.99 -4.93 -3.65
CA LEU A 18 -4.86 -5.77 -3.99
C LEU A 18 -5.24 -7.23 -3.83
N LEU A 19 -4.92 -8.04 -4.83
CA LEU A 19 -4.95 -9.49 -4.68
C LEU A 19 -3.87 -9.92 -3.69
N HIS A 20 -4.13 -11.00 -2.93
CA HIS A 20 -3.14 -11.57 -2.01
C HIS A 20 -1.76 -11.79 -2.68
N ILE A 21 -1.73 -12.24 -3.94
CA ILE A 21 -0.48 -12.42 -4.69
C ILE A 21 0.29 -11.12 -4.92
N MET A 22 -0.41 -10.00 -5.15
CA MET A 22 0.20 -8.68 -5.32
C MET A 22 0.79 -8.19 -4.00
N TRP A 23 0.06 -8.38 -2.89
CA TRP A 23 0.55 -8.06 -1.55
C TRP A 23 1.80 -8.85 -1.18
N MET A 24 1.79 -10.16 -1.43
CA MET A 24 2.95 -11.01 -1.16
C MET A 24 4.16 -10.60 -2.00
N ALA A 25 3.96 -10.29 -3.28
CA ALA A 25 5.02 -9.77 -4.13
C ALA A 25 5.55 -8.39 -3.67
N LEU A 26 4.67 -7.53 -3.15
CA LEU A 26 5.03 -6.24 -2.56
C LEU A 26 5.96 -6.42 -1.36
N ILE A 27 5.56 -7.25 -0.39
CA ILE A 27 6.29 -7.43 0.85
C ILE A 27 7.56 -8.25 0.65
N GLU A 28 7.47 -9.42 0.01
CA GLU A 28 8.57 -10.38 -0.01
C GLU A 28 9.64 -10.00 -1.03
N LYS A 29 9.26 -9.42 -2.18
CA LYS A 29 10.19 -9.23 -3.30
C LYS A 29 10.61 -7.78 -3.51
N LYS A 30 9.85 -6.81 -3.00
CA LYS A 30 10.02 -5.40 -3.37
C LYS A 30 10.16 -4.43 -2.20
N ARG A 31 10.11 -4.89 -0.94
CA ARG A 31 10.30 -4.04 0.25
C ARG A 31 11.57 -3.20 0.18
N THR A 32 12.73 -3.82 -0.06
CA THR A 32 14.01 -3.11 -0.16
C THR A 32 14.04 -2.13 -1.33
N THR A 33 13.41 -2.49 -2.46
CA THR A 33 13.33 -1.60 -3.62
C THR A 33 12.46 -0.38 -3.33
N ILE A 34 11.35 -0.54 -2.61
CA ILE A 34 10.46 0.56 -2.24
C ILE A 34 11.08 1.44 -1.16
N GLN A 35 11.78 0.85 -0.19
CA GLN A 35 12.57 1.61 0.79
C GLN A 35 13.61 2.49 0.09
N ARG A 36 14.35 1.94 -0.87
CA ARG A 36 15.29 2.72 -1.70
C ARG A 36 14.59 3.75 -2.57
N LEU A 37 13.42 3.43 -3.14
CA LEU A 37 12.62 4.35 -3.94
C LEU A 37 12.22 5.57 -3.12
N VAL A 38 11.74 5.37 -1.90
CA VAL A 38 11.32 6.44 -0.98
C VAL A 38 12.50 7.31 -0.52
N GLN A 39 13.70 6.75 -0.46
CA GLN A 39 14.92 7.45 -0.02
C GLN A 39 15.70 8.09 -1.17
N SER A 40 15.32 7.84 -2.42
CA SER A 40 16.05 8.31 -3.60
C SER A 40 15.48 9.64 -4.08
N SER A 41 16.36 10.59 -4.40
CA SER A 41 16.01 11.84 -5.08
C SER A 41 15.73 11.66 -6.58
N THR A 42 15.96 10.45 -7.13
CA THR A 42 15.81 10.19 -8.55
C THR A 42 14.41 9.64 -8.84
N PRO A 43 13.67 10.20 -9.82
CA PRO A 43 12.37 9.66 -10.22
C PRO A 43 12.50 8.20 -10.66
N SER A 44 11.96 7.30 -9.85
CA SER A 44 11.97 5.86 -10.12
C SER A 44 10.56 5.29 -9.93
N LYS A 45 10.30 4.14 -10.55
CA LYS A 45 9.02 3.44 -10.45
C LYS A 45 9.26 1.96 -10.15
N VAL A 46 8.43 1.40 -9.29
CA VAL A 46 8.36 -0.04 -9.02
C VAL A 46 7.05 -0.56 -9.59
N MET A 47 7.14 -1.65 -10.35
CA MET A 47 5.98 -2.33 -10.92
C MET A 47 5.88 -3.74 -10.35
N ILE A 48 4.68 -4.12 -9.93
CA ILE A 48 4.36 -5.41 -9.33
C ILE A 48 3.05 -5.87 -9.92
N LEU A 49 3.11 -6.81 -10.88
CA LEU A 49 1.95 -7.11 -11.71
C LEU A 49 1.42 -5.79 -12.30
N ASP A 50 0.15 -5.47 -12.08
CA ASP A 50 -0.47 -4.23 -12.56
C ASP A 50 -0.37 -3.06 -11.57
N LEU A 51 0.19 -3.27 -10.37
CA LEU A 51 0.40 -2.20 -9.39
C LEU A 51 1.69 -1.44 -9.72
N VAL A 52 1.53 -0.13 -9.92
CA VAL A 52 2.63 0.80 -10.15
C VAL A 52 2.79 1.72 -8.94
N ILE A 53 4.01 1.75 -8.40
CA ILE A 53 4.41 2.57 -7.25
C ILE A 53 5.41 3.59 -7.75
N LYS A 54 5.12 4.87 -7.57
CA LYS A 54 5.99 5.97 -7.98
C LYS A 54 6.21 6.94 -6.85
N PHE A 55 7.43 7.41 -6.71
CA PHE A 55 7.71 8.61 -5.93
C PHE A 55 7.29 9.83 -6.75
N VAL A 56 6.54 10.75 -6.15
CA VAL A 56 6.03 11.95 -6.81
C VAL A 56 6.07 13.13 -5.85
N GLU A 57 6.48 14.28 -6.33
CA GLU A 57 6.43 15.54 -5.58
C GLU A 57 5.13 16.29 -5.95
N ILE A 58 4.38 16.72 -4.95
CA ILE A 58 3.15 17.49 -5.14
C ILE A 58 3.21 18.70 -4.22
N ARG A 59 3.32 19.90 -4.81
CA ARG A 59 3.43 21.17 -4.07
C ARG A 59 4.57 21.14 -3.04
N ASP A 60 5.75 20.74 -3.49
CA ASP A 60 6.97 20.65 -2.68
C ASP A 60 6.87 19.65 -1.50
N VAL A 61 5.93 18.70 -1.60
CA VAL A 61 5.75 17.62 -0.63
C VAL A 61 5.95 16.28 -1.32
N ASP A 62 6.84 15.48 -0.74
CA ASP A 62 7.09 14.11 -1.18
C ASP A 62 5.90 13.20 -0.90
N ASN A 63 5.49 12.48 -1.94
CA ASN A 63 4.39 11.54 -1.90
C ASN A 63 4.77 10.25 -2.64
N VAL A 64 4.00 9.21 -2.36
CA VAL A 64 4.03 7.96 -3.10
C VAL A 64 2.67 7.78 -3.76
N LYS A 65 2.69 7.64 -5.09
CA LYS A 65 1.52 7.31 -5.89
C LYS A 65 1.46 5.80 -6.09
N LEU A 66 0.38 5.18 -5.61
CA LEU A 66 -0.05 3.84 -6.00
C LEU A 66 -1.02 3.97 -7.16
N SER A 67 -0.82 3.20 -8.23
CA SER A 67 -1.74 3.13 -9.37
C SER A 67 -2.02 1.67 -9.69
N LEU A 68 -3.30 1.31 -9.81
CA LEU A 68 -3.73 -0.02 -10.20
C LEU A 68 -4.94 0.15 -11.14
N CYS A 69 -4.80 -0.35 -12.36
CA CYS A 69 -5.77 -0.12 -13.44
C CYS A 69 -6.05 1.39 -13.63
N ASP A 70 -7.31 1.80 -13.50
CA ASP A 70 -7.81 3.17 -13.60
C ASP A 70 -7.79 3.94 -12.27
N LYS A 71 -7.41 3.27 -11.17
CA LYS A 71 -7.42 3.85 -9.81
C LYS A 71 -6.04 4.29 -9.39
N CYS A 72 -5.99 5.40 -8.64
CA CYS A 72 -4.76 5.82 -7.99
C CYS A 72 -5.03 6.36 -6.60
N MET A 73 -4.01 6.26 -5.75
CA MET A 73 -4.03 6.78 -4.40
C MET A 73 -2.66 7.37 -4.08
N TYR A 74 -2.67 8.43 -3.29
CA TYR A 74 -1.48 9.15 -2.86
C TYR A 74 -1.33 9.01 -1.35
N MET A 75 -0.12 8.75 -0.91
CA MET A 75 0.19 8.64 0.51
C MET A 75 1.57 9.20 0.82
N LYS A 76 1.80 9.52 2.09
CA LYS A 76 3.13 9.91 2.53
C LYS A 76 4.09 8.73 2.41
N PRO A 77 5.38 8.99 2.13
CA PRO A 77 6.37 7.92 2.08
C PRO A 77 6.48 7.14 3.41
N SER A 78 6.30 7.80 4.56
CA SER A 78 6.22 7.11 5.86
C SER A 78 5.03 6.14 5.97
N THR A 79 3.89 6.45 5.33
CA THR A 79 2.71 5.58 5.33
C THR A 79 2.98 4.28 4.59
N ILE A 80 3.58 4.32 3.39
CA ILE A 80 3.88 3.09 2.66
C ILE A 80 4.93 2.26 3.39
N LEU A 81 5.93 2.90 4.02
CA LEU A 81 6.93 2.20 4.82
C LEU A 81 6.30 1.49 6.02
N PHE A 82 5.41 2.16 6.75
CA PHE A 82 4.66 1.57 7.85
C PHE A 82 3.80 0.38 7.37
N MET A 83 3.13 0.49 6.22
CA MET A 83 2.38 -0.64 5.65
C MET A 83 3.26 -1.86 5.35
N LEU A 84 4.49 -1.65 4.86
CA LEU A 84 5.46 -2.73 4.63
C LEU A 84 5.94 -3.37 5.95
N GLU A 85 5.95 -2.62 7.05
CA GLU A 85 6.29 -3.11 8.39
C GLU A 85 5.17 -3.92 9.03
N LEU A 86 3.91 -3.57 8.77
CA LEU A 86 2.75 -4.28 9.32
C LEU A 86 2.74 -5.77 8.95
N ASP A 87 3.21 -6.18 7.77
CA ASP A 87 3.28 -7.61 7.40
C ASP A 87 4.22 -8.41 8.31
N THR A 88 5.34 -7.79 8.71
CA THR A 88 6.26 -8.38 9.71
C THR A 88 5.54 -8.65 11.04
N MET A 89 4.58 -7.79 11.42
CA MET A 89 3.73 -8.00 12.60
C MET A 89 2.62 -9.02 12.35
N PHE A 90 1.99 -9.04 11.17
CA PHE A 90 0.96 -10.02 10.80
C PHE A 90 1.49 -11.46 10.69
N ARG A 91 2.76 -11.64 10.28
CA ARG A 91 3.42 -12.96 10.29
C ARG A 91 3.85 -13.40 11.69
N ALA A 92 4.22 -12.46 12.56
CA ALA A 92 4.61 -12.74 13.94
C ALA A 92 3.41 -12.95 14.88
N HIS A 93 2.26 -12.36 14.56
CA HIS A 93 1.02 -12.48 15.31
C HIS A 93 -0.15 -12.69 14.36
N ILE A 94 -0.82 -13.85 14.50
CA ILE A 94 -2.12 -14.13 13.89
C ILE A 94 -3.13 -13.09 14.40
N PHE A 95 -3.24 -11.96 13.70
CA PHE A 95 -4.31 -11.01 13.96
C PHE A 95 -5.54 -11.47 13.19
N ARG A 96 -6.54 -11.99 13.92
CA ARG A 96 -7.93 -11.92 13.47
C ARG A 96 -8.24 -10.46 13.21
N PHE A 97 -8.46 -10.09 11.96
CA PHE A 97 -9.13 -8.83 11.63
C PHE A 97 -10.54 -8.88 12.27
N ALA A 98 -10.68 -8.29 13.45
CA ALA A 98 -12.00 -7.95 13.97
C ALA A 98 -12.53 -6.82 13.08
N PRO A 99 -13.69 -6.98 12.42
CA PRO A 99 -14.25 -5.89 11.64
C PRO A 99 -14.57 -4.75 12.61
N ILE A 100 -13.94 -3.60 12.42
CA ILE A 100 -14.39 -2.37 13.06
C ILE A 100 -15.68 -1.98 12.31
N TYR A 101 -16.80 -2.61 12.67
CA TYR A 101 -18.10 -2.08 12.34
C TYR A 101 -18.19 -0.72 13.03
N LYS A 102 -18.08 0.35 12.23
CA LYS A 102 -18.48 1.69 12.64
C LYS A 102 -19.93 1.61 13.16
N LEU A 103 -20.08 1.62 14.48
CA LEU A 103 -21.34 1.96 15.15
C LEU A 103 -21.65 3.44 14.87
N TYR A 104 -22.19 3.72 13.69
CA TYR A 104 -22.99 4.93 13.52
C TYR A 104 -24.35 4.65 14.13
N LYS A 105 -24.54 5.13 15.37
CA LYS A 105 -25.87 5.32 15.95
C LYS A 105 -26.67 6.25 15.02
N ARG A 106 -27.84 5.79 14.59
CA ARG A 106 -28.99 6.65 14.29
C ARG A 106 -29.90 6.64 15.51
#